data_AF-A0A178ZXL1-F1
#
_entry.id   AF-A0A178ZXL1-F1
#
_cell.length_a   1.000
_cell.length_b   1.000
_cell.length_c   1.000
_cell.angle_alpha   90.00
_cell.angle_beta   90.00
_cell.angle_gamma   90.00
#
_symmetry.space_group_name_H-M   'P 1'
#
loop_
_entity.id
_entity.type
_entity.pdbx_description
1 polymer ?
#
loop_
_entity_poly.entity_id
_entity_poly.type
_entity_poly.pdbx_seq_one_letter_code
_entity_poly.pdbx_strand_id
1 'polypeptide(L)'
;MIHAKFSVSLRTRPEWRTLGPALAAATSFDFQEREVTDCDLLIPLSGSKPLATLNVLLLWSSDPVASTEERMRPFLSKAKPARDHYVAAVVDGKGDPMHALQILSSLQSRMLDVPAPIPILIVLSVESIISTMEHYIQELHKKYEVKTPPMVLPTALVAHATTSAPSQPLSQHDASVLTDLYSSIRELEEATRTSRGREQLTEYLGPVVTKNLVDFWEDEWII
;
A
#
# COMPACT_ATOMS: atom_id res chain seq x y z
N MET A 1 -7.91 -26.98 14.01
CA MET A 1 -6.50 -26.96 13.60
C MET A 1 -6.45 -27.08 12.09
N ILE A 2 -5.73 -26.21 11.40
CA ILE A 2 -5.65 -26.19 9.93
C ILE A 2 -4.41 -26.99 9.50
N HIS A 3 -4.56 -27.94 8.57
CA HIS A 3 -3.42 -28.73 8.07
C HIS A 3 -2.58 -27.90 7.09
N ALA A 4 -1.45 -27.40 7.56
CA ALA A 4 -0.49 -26.66 6.77
C ALA A 4 0.66 -27.58 6.31
N LYS A 5 1.45 -27.11 5.35
CA LYS A 5 2.58 -27.87 4.80
C LYS A 5 3.84 -27.02 4.81
N PHE A 6 4.99 -27.68 4.97
CA PHE A 6 6.29 -27.04 4.85
C PHE A 6 7.21 -27.85 3.92
N SER A 7 8.14 -27.17 3.26
CA SER A 7 9.07 -27.79 2.32
C SER A 7 10.19 -28.55 3.03
N VAL A 8 10.52 -29.73 2.51
CA VAL A 8 11.68 -30.54 2.93
C VAL A 8 13.00 -29.76 2.89
N SER A 9 13.13 -28.77 2.00
CA SER A 9 14.34 -27.94 1.88
C SER A 9 14.59 -27.06 3.10
N LEU A 10 13.58 -26.84 3.95
CA LEU A 10 13.78 -26.11 5.20
C LEU A 10 14.66 -26.90 6.18
N ARG A 11 14.65 -28.23 6.16
CA ARG A 11 15.46 -29.05 7.07
C ARG A 11 16.97 -28.88 6.87
N THR A 12 17.40 -28.49 5.67
CA THR A 12 18.82 -28.30 5.36
C THR A 12 19.34 -26.93 5.80
N ARG A 13 18.45 -26.03 6.27
CA ARG A 13 18.81 -24.67 6.68
C ARG A 13 19.29 -24.63 8.13
N PRO A 14 20.31 -23.82 8.47
CA PRO A 14 20.72 -23.62 9.86
C PRO A 14 19.57 -23.16 10.77
N GLU A 15 18.69 -22.31 10.24
CA GLU A 15 17.52 -21.74 10.91
C GLU A 15 16.47 -22.81 11.29
N TRP A 16 16.54 -24.01 10.70
CA TRP A 16 15.68 -25.14 11.05
C TRP A 16 15.71 -25.52 12.52
N ARG A 17 16.86 -25.32 13.19
CA ARG A 17 17.00 -25.61 14.63
C ARG A 17 16.00 -24.82 15.47
N THR A 18 15.62 -23.63 15.01
CA THR A 18 14.64 -22.76 15.65
C THR A 18 13.26 -22.93 15.01
N LEU A 19 13.19 -22.94 13.67
CA LEU A 19 11.93 -23.02 12.94
C LEU A 19 11.21 -24.36 13.13
N GLY A 20 11.93 -25.48 13.11
CA GLY A 20 11.35 -26.81 13.23
C GLY A 20 10.53 -26.99 14.53
N PRO A 21 11.12 -26.71 15.70
CA PRO A 21 10.37 -26.69 16.97
C PRO A 21 9.20 -25.69 16.97
N ALA A 22 9.37 -24.50 16.39
CA ALA A 22 8.30 -23.52 16.30
C ALA A 22 7.11 -24.00 15.45
N LEU A 23 7.37 -24.67 14.33
CA LEU A 23 6.35 -25.31 13.50
C LEU A 23 5.62 -26.43 14.25
N ALA A 24 6.36 -27.25 15.00
CA ALA A 24 5.79 -28.35 15.79
C ALA A 24 4.98 -27.87 17.01
N ALA A 25 5.35 -26.72 17.58
CA ALA A 25 4.67 -26.12 18.73
C ALA A 25 3.49 -25.22 18.32
N ALA A 26 3.29 -24.95 17.03
CA ALA A 26 2.20 -24.13 16.54
C ALA A 26 0.84 -24.74 16.92
N THR A 27 -0.06 -23.94 17.47
CA THR A 27 -1.37 -24.40 17.94
C THR A 27 -2.48 -24.20 16.90
N SER A 28 -2.32 -23.22 16.02
CA SER A 28 -3.29 -22.91 14.96
C SER A 28 -3.16 -23.85 13.75
N PHE A 29 -1.94 -24.31 13.46
CA PHE A 29 -1.60 -25.09 12.27
C PHE A 29 -0.97 -26.43 12.66
N ASP A 30 -1.40 -27.49 11.97
CA ASP A 30 -0.73 -28.79 11.98
C ASP A 30 0.16 -28.87 10.74
N PHE A 31 1.47 -28.68 10.92
CA PHE A 31 2.43 -28.62 9.83
C PHE A 31 2.94 -30.01 9.44
N GLN A 32 2.65 -30.40 8.20
CA GLN A 32 3.12 -31.66 7.62
C GLN A 32 4.22 -31.40 6.59
N GLU A 33 5.26 -32.22 6.64
CA GLU A 33 6.34 -32.15 5.68
C GLU A 33 5.86 -32.60 4.30
N ARG A 34 6.23 -31.84 3.26
CA ARG A 34 5.96 -32.21 1.89
C ARG A 34 7.07 -31.75 0.97
N GLU A 35 7.32 -32.51 -0.07
CA GLU A 35 8.14 -32.06 -1.19
C GLU A 35 7.36 -30.99 -1.97
N VAL A 36 7.54 -29.73 -1.56
CA VAL A 36 6.99 -28.55 -2.21
C VAL A 36 8.16 -27.81 -2.82
N THR A 37 8.23 -27.75 -4.14
CA THR A 37 9.39 -27.23 -4.86
C THR A 37 9.42 -25.71 -4.96
N ASP A 38 8.29 -25.06 -4.70
CA ASP A 38 8.06 -23.68 -5.16
C ASP A 38 7.86 -22.67 -4.03
N CYS A 39 7.57 -23.13 -2.82
CA CYS A 39 7.39 -22.30 -1.64
C CYS A 39 7.85 -23.06 -0.39
N ASP A 40 8.08 -22.32 0.68
CA ASP A 40 8.57 -22.89 1.94
C ASP A 40 7.44 -23.32 2.85
N LEU A 41 6.35 -22.53 2.91
CA LEU A 41 5.14 -22.86 3.67
C LEU A 41 3.91 -22.75 2.77
N LEU A 42 2.97 -23.66 2.96
CA LEU A 42 1.68 -23.66 2.27
C LEU A 42 0.57 -23.82 3.32
N ILE A 43 -0.22 -22.77 3.49
CA ILE A 43 -1.25 -22.68 4.53
C ILE A 43 -2.62 -22.57 3.86
N PRO A 44 -3.54 -23.53 4.06
CA PRO A 44 -4.91 -23.40 3.57
C PRO A 44 -5.64 -22.21 4.22
N LEU A 45 -6.33 -21.42 3.41
CA LEU A 45 -7.16 -20.31 3.88
C LEU A 45 -8.60 -20.80 4.08
N SER A 46 -9.09 -20.69 5.32
CA SER A 46 -10.47 -21.04 5.68
C SER A 46 -11.44 -19.97 5.15
N GLY A 47 -12.56 -20.39 4.56
CA GLY A 47 -13.66 -19.47 4.20
C GLY A 47 -13.84 -19.15 2.72
N SER A 48 -12.98 -19.68 1.83
CA SER A 48 -13.15 -19.59 0.37
C SER A 48 -13.57 -20.93 -0.22
N LYS A 49 -14.65 -20.93 -1.02
CA LYS A 49 -15.00 -22.04 -1.92
C LYS A 49 -14.82 -21.55 -3.35
N PRO A 50 -13.91 -22.14 -4.15
CA PRO A 50 -13.04 -23.29 -3.84
C PRO A 50 -11.81 -22.90 -2.98
N LEU A 51 -11.24 -23.86 -2.21
CA LEU A 51 -10.18 -23.63 -1.19
C LEU A 51 -9.01 -22.79 -1.73
N ALA A 52 -8.78 -21.60 -1.20
CA ALA A 52 -7.57 -20.82 -1.48
C ALA A 52 -6.41 -21.24 -0.55
N THR A 53 -5.18 -21.04 -1.01
CA THR A 53 -3.97 -21.28 -0.22
C THR A 53 -3.15 -20.00 -0.10
N LEU A 54 -2.44 -19.87 1.02
CA LEU A 54 -1.35 -18.92 1.20
C LEU A 54 -0.02 -19.65 0.97
N ASN A 55 0.69 -19.22 -0.06
CA ASN A 55 2.01 -19.71 -0.44
C ASN A 55 3.04 -18.71 0.08
N VAL A 56 3.92 -19.17 0.96
CA VAL A 56 4.91 -18.33 1.64
C VAL A 56 6.30 -18.73 1.17
N LEU A 57 7.07 -17.77 0.68
CA LEU A 57 8.50 -17.91 0.44
C LEU A 57 9.28 -17.22 1.57
N LEU A 58 10.08 -17.98 2.30
CA LEU A 58 10.97 -17.47 3.35
C LEU A 58 12.31 -17.09 2.72
N LEU A 59 12.66 -15.81 2.79
CA LEU A 59 13.90 -15.24 2.28
C LEU A 59 14.77 -14.85 3.47
N TRP A 60 15.85 -15.58 3.71
CA TRP A 60 16.70 -15.33 4.87
C TRP A 60 17.59 -14.12 4.65
N SER A 61 17.69 -13.23 5.63
CA SER A 61 18.58 -12.06 5.55
C SER A 61 20.06 -12.45 5.43
N SER A 62 20.40 -13.65 5.89
CA SER A 62 21.74 -14.24 5.81
C SER A 62 22.11 -14.73 4.41
N ASP A 63 21.14 -14.94 3.51
CA ASP A 63 21.38 -15.46 2.17
C ASP A 63 21.95 -14.36 1.25
N PRO A 64 22.87 -14.70 0.33
CA PRO A 64 23.30 -13.77 -0.70
C PRO A 64 22.12 -13.31 -1.56
N VAL A 65 22.11 -12.03 -1.95
CA VAL A 65 21.05 -11.45 -2.79
C VAL A 65 20.78 -12.25 -4.06
N ALA A 66 21.81 -12.81 -4.69
CA ALA A 66 21.67 -13.66 -5.88
C ALA A 66 20.85 -14.95 -5.63
N SER A 67 21.01 -15.57 -4.46
CA SER A 67 20.22 -16.75 -4.04
C SER A 67 18.76 -16.37 -3.81
N THR A 68 18.52 -15.22 -3.17
CA THR A 68 17.19 -14.65 -2.97
C THR A 68 16.48 -14.42 -4.30
N GLU A 69 17.17 -13.85 -5.29
CA GLU A 69 16.63 -13.67 -6.65
C GLU A 69 16.30 -14.98 -7.36
N GLU A 70 17.21 -15.95 -7.29
CA GLU A 70 17.05 -17.25 -7.94
C GLU A 70 15.82 -17.99 -7.42
N ARG A 71 15.50 -17.86 -6.13
CA ARG A 71 14.30 -18.43 -5.51
C ARG A 71 13.04 -17.61 -5.80
N MET A 72 13.17 -16.28 -5.84
CA MET A 72 12.03 -15.39 -6.03
C MET A 72 11.49 -15.44 -7.47
N ARG A 73 12.35 -15.60 -8.48
CA ARG A 73 11.94 -15.68 -9.90
C ARG A 73 10.92 -16.80 -10.18
N PRO A 74 11.17 -18.09 -9.86
CA PRO A 74 10.20 -19.16 -10.09
C PRO A 74 8.94 -18.97 -9.24
N PHE A 75 9.06 -18.46 -8.01
CA PHE A 75 7.93 -18.16 -7.14
C PHE A 75 6.98 -17.13 -7.75
N LEU A 76 7.52 -16.01 -8.25
CA LEU A 76 6.76 -14.97 -8.94
C LEU A 76 6.13 -15.47 -10.25
N SER A 77 6.81 -16.33 -11.00
CA SER A 77 6.25 -16.90 -12.24
C SER A 77 5.00 -17.76 -12.01
N LYS A 78 4.84 -18.30 -10.80
CA LYS A 78 3.69 -19.12 -10.38
C LYS A 78 2.60 -18.31 -9.69
N ALA A 79 2.95 -17.12 -9.19
CA ALA A 79 2.01 -16.21 -8.56
C ALA A 79 0.95 -15.75 -9.57
N LYS A 80 -0.24 -16.37 -9.48
CA LYS A 80 -1.41 -16.01 -10.29
C LYS A 80 -2.43 -15.33 -9.39
N PRO A 81 -2.80 -14.06 -9.65
CA PRO A 81 -3.66 -13.26 -8.76
C PRO A 81 -5.13 -13.71 -8.71
N ALA A 82 -5.47 -14.91 -9.19
CA ALA A 82 -6.86 -15.34 -9.34
C ALA A 82 -7.45 -16.01 -8.08
N ARG A 83 -6.65 -16.70 -7.26
CA ARG A 83 -7.21 -17.55 -6.19
C ARG A 83 -6.27 -17.78 -5.02
N ASP A 84 -5.03 -18.15 -5.31
CA ASP A 84 -4.04 -18.39 -4.27
C ASP A 84 -3.31 -17.08 -3.94
N HIS A 85 -3.00 -16.92 -2.66
CA HIS A 85 -2.24 -15.79 -2.16
C HIS A 85 -0.78 -16.18 -2.13
N TYR A 86 0.08 -15.27 -2.56
CA TYR A 86 1.52 -15.45 -2.58
C TYR A 86 2.12 -14.34 -1.76
N VAL A 87 3.04 -14.69 -0.87
CA VAL A 87 3.73 -13.73 -0.02
C VAL A 87 5.19 -14.15 0.12
N ALA A 88 6.08 -13.17 0.04
CA ALA A 88 7.48 -13.36 0.43
C ALA A 88 7.67 -12.79 1.83
N ALA A 89 8.46 -13.47 2.66
CA ALA A 89 8.79 -13.02 4.00
C ALA A 89 10.32 -12.95 4.13
N VAL A 90 10.85 -11.74 4.26
CA VAL A 90 12.27 -11.52 4.55
C VAL A 90 12.47 -11.72 6.05
N VAL A 91 13.18 -12.79 6.42
CA VAL A 91 13.38 -13.20 7.81
C VAL A 91 14.77 -12.79 8.27
N ASP A 92 14.84 -12.01 9.35
CA ASP A 92 16.10 -11.73 10.02
C ASP A 92 16.53 -12.92 10.87
N GLY A 93 17.64 -13.55 10.49
CA GLY A 93 18.23 -14.67 11.22
C GLY A 93 19.37 -14.28 12.16
N LYS A 94 19.83 -13.02 12.13
CA LYS A 94 21.09 -12.60 12.81
C LYS A 94 20.94 -11.40 13.73
N GLY A 95 19.75 -10.81 13.85
CA GLY A 95 19.50 -9.68 14.74
C GLY A 95 20.12 -8.38 14.23
N ASP A 96 20.28 -8.24 12.91
CA ASP A 96 20.56 -6.96 12.26
C ASP A 96 19.35 -6.55 11.40
N PRO A 97 18.39 -5.82 11.99
CA PRO A 97 17.19 -5.37 11.29
C PRO A 97 17.52 -4.47 10.10
N MET A 98 18.65 -3.76 10.13
CA MET A 98 19.05 -2.86 9.05
C MET A 98 19.36 -3.66 7.79
N HIS A 99 19.96 -4.84 7.92
CA HIS A 99 20.23 -5.71 6.79
C HIS A 99 18.95 -6.27 6.16
N ALA A 100 17.98 -6.68 6.97
CA ALA A 100 16.67 -7.12 6.48
C ALA A 100 15.94 -5.99 5.73
N LEU A 101 16.03 -4.75 6.21
CA LEU A 101 15.46 -3.57 5.53
C LEU A 101 16.13 -3.27 4.19
N GLN A 102 17.46 -3.41 4.10
CA GLN A 102 18.19 -3.25 2.84
C GLN A 102 17.75 -4.29 1.81
N ILE A 103 17.60 -5.55 2.23
CA ILE A 103 17.09 -6.63 1.38
C ILE A 103 15.67 -6.32 0.94
N LEU A 104 14.79 -5.90 1.86
CA LEU A 104 13.43 -5.50 1.50
C LEU A 104 13.43 -4.39 0.44
N SER A 105 14.17 -3.30 0.66
CA SER A 105 14.22 -2.17 -0.27
C SER A 105 14.71 -2.58 -1.65
N SER A 106 15.76 -3.41 -1.71
CA SER A 106 16.28 -3.98 -2.94
C SER A 106 15.22 -4.82 -3.66
N LEU A 107 14.55 -5.73 -2.95
CA LEU A 107 13.50 -6.58 -3.54
C LEU A 107 12.31 -5.74 -4.02
N GLN A 108 11.85 -4.77 -3.24
CA GLN A 108 10.75 -3.88 -3.62
C GLN A 108 11.04 -3.09 -4.90
N SER A 109 12.26 -2.55 -5.04
CA SER A 109 12.65 -1.82 -6.25
C SER A 109 12.55 -2.69 -7.51
N ARG A 110 12.86 -3.98 -7.40
CA ARG A 110 12.83 -4.95 -8.51
C ARG A 110 11.44 -5.48 -8.80
N MET A 111 10.52 -5.37 -7.84
CA MET A 111 9.12 -5.74 -8.04
C MET A 111 8.34 -4.70 -8.84
N LEU A 112 8.89 -3.51 -9.05
CA LEU A 112 8.28 -2.47 -9.90
C LEU A 112 8.06 -2.95 -11.34
N ASP A 113 8.93 -3.82 -11.84
CA ASP A 113 8.87 -4.36 -13.20
C ASP A 113 8.07 -5.67 -13.30
N VAL A 114 7.53 -6.18 -12.18
CA VAL A 114 6.81 -7.45 -12.14
C VAL A 114 5.31 -7.20 -12.39
N PRO A 115 4.68 -7.82 -13.42
CA PRO A 115 3.28 -7.55 -13.78
C PRO A 115 2.26 -7.84 -12.68
N ALA A 116 2.58 -8.77 -11.77
CA ALA A 116 1.75 -9.13 -10.62
C ALA A 116 2.62 -9.13 -9.36
N PRO A 117 2.80 -7.96 -8.70
CA PRO A 117 3.60 -7.89 -7.49
C PRO A 117 2.88 -8.63 -6.36
N ILE A 118 3.65 -9.40 -5.59
CA ILE A 118 3.21 -10.03 -4.35
C ILE A 118 3.64 -9.19 -3.14
N PRO A 119 2.94 -9.26 -2.00
CA PRO A 119 3.42 -8.61 -0.78
C PRO A 119 4.76 -9.19 -0.30
N ILE A 120 5.65 -8.32 0.18
CA ILE A 120 6.84 -8.71 0.93
C ILE A 120 6.66 -8.27 2.38
N LEU A 121 6.75 -9.23 3.30
CA LEU A 121 6.71 -9.01 4.75
C LEU A 121 8.13 -8.99 5.32
N ILE A 122 8.34 -8.25 6.39
CA ILE A 122 9.54 -8.39 7.23
C ILE A 122 9.16 -9.24 8.44
N VAL A 123 10.00 -10.23 8.73
CA VAL A 123 9.90 -11.03 9.95
C VAL A 123 11.20 -10.84 10.72
N LEU A 124 11.12 -10.25 11.91
CA LEU A 124 12.31 -9.82 12.66
C LEU A 124 13.05 -10.95 13.40
N SER A 125 12.48 -12.16 13.41
CA SER A 125 13.13 -13.34 13.97
C SER A 125 12.51 -14.62 13.42
N VAL A 126 13.23 -15.74 13.50
CA VAL A 126 12.72 -17.06 13.06
C VAL A 126 11.49 -17.49 13.87
N GLU A 127 11.47 -17.21 15.17
CA GLU A 127 10.39 -17.56 16.09
C GLU A 127 9.09 -16.82 15.77
N SER A 128 9.19 -15.62 15.21
CA SER A 128 8.03 -14.78 14.88
C SER A 128 7.39 -15.09 13.53
N ILE A 129 7.93 -16.04 12.75
CA ILE A 129 7.38 -16.41 11.44
C ILE A 129 5.90 -16.79 11.56
N ILE A 130 5.56 -17.69 12.50
CA ILE A 130 4.20 -18.25 12.59
C ILE A 130 3.19 -17.20 13.02
N SER A 131 3.48 -16.45 14.09
CA SER A 131 2.59 -15.38 14.55
C SER A 131 2.41 -14.29 13.48
N THR A 132 3.46 -14.00 12.70
CA THR A 132 3.36 -13.06 11.56
C THR A 132 2.44 -13.59 10.47
N MET A 133 2.52 -14.88 10.13
CA MET A 133 1.62 -15.49 9.14
C MET A 133 0.17 -15.52 9.63
N GLU A 134 -0.06 -15.82 10.91
CA GLU A 134 -1.40 -15.79 11.51
C GLU A 134 -2.01 -14.39 11.43
N HIS A 135 -1.24 -13.37 11.83
CA HIS A 135 -1.68 -11.98 11.75
C HIS A 135 -1.96 -11.56 10.30
N TYR A 136 -1.09 -11.93 9.37
CA TYR A 136 -1.31 -11.65 7.94
C TYR A 136 -2.61 -12.29 7.42
N ILE A 137 -2.87 -13.55 7.77
CA ILE A 137 -4.12 -14.25 7.41
C ILE A 137 -5.34 -13.57 8.04
N GLN A 138 -5.23 -13.08 9.27
CA GLN A 138 -6.31 -12.31 9.91
C GLN A 138 -6.60 -11.02 9.13
N GLU A 139 -5.57 -10.26 8.75
CA GLU A 139 -5.74 -9.03 7.96
C GLU A 139 -6.30 -9.31 6.56
N LEU A 140 -5.92 -10.43 5.91
CA LEU A 140 -6.50 -10.85 4.63
C LEU A 140 -8.02 -11.07 4.71
N HIS A 141 -8.52 -11.57 5.83
CA HIS A 141 -9.94 -11.78 6.03
C HIS A 141 -10.70 -10.52 6.45
N LYS A 142 -9.99 -9.47 6.89
CA LYS A 142 -10.63 -8.19 7.17
C LYS A 142 -11.07 -7.57 5.86
N LYS A 143 -12.38 -7.42 5.69
CA LYS A 143 -12.93 -6.54 4.66
C LYS A 143 -12.65 -5.11 5.10
N TYR A 144 -11.55 -4.54 4.62
CA TYR A 144 -11.41 -3.10 4.66
C TYR A 144 -12.42 -2.53 3.69
N GLU A 145 -13.52 -2.03 4.23
CA GLU A 145 -14.26 -0.99 3.53
C GLU A 145 -13.30 0.18 3.42
N VAL A 146 -12.60 0.27 2.28
CA VAL A 146 -12.05 1.55 1.85
C VAL A 146 -13.28 2.43 1.72
N LYS A 147 -13.57 3.20 2.77
CA LYS A 147 -14.50 4.31 2.69
C LYS A 147 -13.88 5.22 1.66
N THR A 148 -14.25 5.03 0.40
CA THR A 148 -14.02 6.03 -0.63
C THR A 148 -14.53 7.32 -0.01
N PRO A 149 -13.65 8.31 0.21
CA PRO A 149 -14.11 9.62 0.63
C PRO A 149 -15.26 9.98 -0.29
N PRO A 150 -16.38 10.52 0.23
CA PRO A 150 -17.44 11.03 -0.64
C PRO A 150 -16.75 11.90 -1.68
N MET A 151 -17.05 11.64 -2.97
CA MET A 151 -16.43 12.35 -4.08
C MET A 151 -16.61 13.84 -3.79
N VAL A 152 -15.51 14.49 -3.40
CA VAL A 152 -15.52 15.90 -3.07
C VAL A 152 -15.82 16.59 -4.40
N LEU A 153 -16.99 17.25 -4.48
CA LEU A 153 -17.33 18.03 -5.66
C LEU A 153 -16.16 18.99 -5.94
N PRO A 154 -15.70 19.13 -7.21
CA PRO A 154 -14.63 20.08 -7.56
C PRO A 154 -14.88 21.50 -7.01
N THR A 155 -16.16 21.85 -6.80
CA THR A 155 -16.65 23.09 -6.19
C THR A 155 -16.24 23.29 -4.73
N ALA A 156 -15.97 22.23 -3.97
CA ALA A 156 -15.55 22.33 -2.58
C ALA A 156 -14.14 22.93 -2.43
N LEU A 157 -13.31 22.83 -3.48
CA LEU A 157 -11.98 23.45 -3.50
C LEU A 157 -12.04 24.94 -3.85
N VAL A 158 -13.04 25.37 -4.64
CA VAL A 158 -13.22 26.77 -5.03
C VAL A 158 -13.47 27.67 -3.81
N ALA A 159 -14.16 27.15 -2.79
CA ALA A 159 -14.37 27.88 -1.54
C ALA A 159 -13.06 28.25 -0.83
N HIS A 160 -11.96 27.57 -1.13
CA HIS A 160 -10.64 27.81 -0.52
C HIS A 160 -9.70 28.66 -1.39
N ALA A 161 -10.16 29.17 -2.53
CA ALA A 161 -9.35 30.01 -3.41
C ALA A 161 -9.24 31.47 -2.91
N THR A 162 -8.90 31.67 -1.63
CA THR A 162 -8.76 32.99 -0.99
C THR A 162 -7.45 33.08 -0.21
N THR A 163 -6.92 34.30 -0.07
CA THR A 163 -5.58 34.60 0.48
C THR A 163 -5.25 33.86 1.78
N SER A 164 -3.96 33.52 1.93
CA SER A 164 -3.43 32.82 3.10
C SER A 164 -3.39 33.71 4.36
N ALA A 165 -4.21 33.33 5.34
CA ALA A 165 -4.20 33.69 6.76
C ALA A 165 -4.70 35.10 7.18
N PRO A 166 -5.72 35.18 8.07
CA PRO A 166 -6.59 34.08 8.47
C PRO A 166 -7.44 33.66 7.26
N SER A 167 -7.28 32.41 6.81
CA SER A 167 -8.03 31.89 5.67
C SER A 167 -9.51 31.94 6.01
N GLN A 168 -10.25 32.77 5.30
CA GLN A 168 -11.71 32.76 5.34
C GLN A 168 -12.17 32.13 4.02
N PRO A 169 -12.61 30.86 4.06
CA PRO A 169 -13.25 30.26 2.90
C PRO A 169 -14.39 31.16 2.43
N LEU A 170 -14.61 31.20 1.12
CA LEU A 170 -15.79 31.81 0.55
C LEU A 170 -17.05 31.22 1.18
N SER A 171 -18.11 32.04 1.24
CA SER A 171 -19.40 31.50 1.63
C SER A 171 -19.85 30.43 0.63
N GLN A 172 -20.73 29.52 1.05
CA GLN A 172 -21.29 28.51 0.15
C GLN A 172 -21.99 29.16 -1.07
N HIS A 173 -22.57 30.34 -0.88
CA HIS A 173 -23.20 31.10 -1.96
C HIS A 173 -22.16 31.58 -2.97
N ASP A 174 -21.10 32.25 -2.51
CA ASP A 174 -20.04 32.77 -3.39
C ASP A 174 -19.32 31.65 -4.14
N ALA A 175 -19.06 30.53 -3.46
CA ALA A 175 -18.48 29.34 -4.08
C ALA A 175 -19.40 28.75 -5.16
N SER A 176 -20.72 28.75 -4.94
CA SER A 176 -21.71 28.27 -5.93
C SER A 176 -21.75 29.19 -7.15
N VAL A 177 -21.76 30.51 -6.93
CA VAL A 177 -21.72 31.53 -8.00
C VAL A 177 -20.47 31.35 -8.85
N LEU A 178 -19.30 31.14 -8.25
CA LEU A 178 -18.07 30.89 -8.99
C LEU A 178 -18.14 29.62 -9.85
N THR A 179 -18.79 28.57 -9.36
CA THR A 179 -18.90 27.30 -10.08
C THR A 179 -19.96 27.33 -11.19
N ASP A 180 -20.89 28.29 -11.13
CA ASP A 180 -21.81 28.59 -12.22
C ASP A 180 -21.15 29.49 -13.28
N LEU A 181 -20.26 30.40 -12.87
CA LEU A 181 -19.55 31.32 -13.77
C LEU A 181 -18.38 30.66 -14.52
N TYR A 182 -17.69 29.72 -13.87
CA TYR A 182 -16.48 29.10 -14.40
C TYR A 182 -16.59 27.58 -14.33
N SER A 183 -16.42 26.94 -15.48
CA SER A 183 -16.55 25.49 -15.61
C SER A 183 -15.29 24.73 -15.17
N SER A 184 -14.19 25.45 -14.92
CA SER A 184 -12.93 24.90 -14.43
C SER A 184 -12.14 25.89 -13.56
N ILE A 185 -11.24 25.34 -12.74
CA ILE A 185 -10.29 26.15 -11.93
C ILE A 185 -9.39 27.01 -12.83
N ARG A 186 -9.03 26.51 -14.04
CA ARG A 186 -8.24 27.28 -15.00
C ARG A 186 -8.98 28.53 -15.47
N GLU A 187 -10.26 28.41 -15.82
CA GLU A 187 -11.06 29.56 -16.24
C GLU A 187 -11.20 30.60 -15.13
N LEU A 188 -11.35 30.15 -13.88
CA LEU A 188 -11.38 31.03 -12.71
C LEU A 188 -10.05 31.78 -12.53
N GLU A 189 -8.91 31.10 -12.69
CA GLU A 189 -7.58 31.70 -12.61
C GLU A 189 -7.32 32.70 -13.75
N GLU A 190 -7.74 32.39 -14.98
CA GLU A 190 -7.61 33.32 -16.09
C GLU A 190 -8.49 34.57 -15.88
N ALA A 191 -9.67 34.40 -15.29
CA ALA A 191 -10.56 35.51 -14.97
C ALA A 191 -9.97 36.44 -13.89
N THR A 192 -9.24 35.92 -12.92
CA THR A 192 -8.56 36.77 -11.92
C THR A 192 -7.38 37.54 -12.52
N ARG A 193 -6.87 37.17 -13.69
CA ARG A 193 -5.78 37.88 -14.41
C ARG A 193 -6.23 38.91 -15.44
N THR A 194 -7.50 38.91 -15.85
CA THR A 194 -8.01 39.83 -16.88
C THR A 194 -8.89 40.93 -16.29
N SER A 195 -8.81 42.15 -16.83
CA SER A 195 -9.65 43.27 -16.37
C SER A 195 -11.15 42.95 -16.48
N ARG A 196 -11.55 42.33 -17.60
CA ARG A 196 -12.92 41.88 -17.83
C ARG A 196 -13.36 40.82 -16.82
N GLY A 197 -12.50 39.85 -16.51
CA GLY A 197 -12.80 38.82 -15.51
C GLY A 197 -12.93 39.39 -14.10
N ARG A 198 -12.07 40.35 -13.71
CA ARG A 198 -12.17 41.06 -12.42
C ARG A 198 -13.43 41.91 -12.30
N GLU A 199 -13.84 42.58 -13.38
CA GLU A 199 -15.11 43.32 -13.42
C GLU A 199 -16.31 42.38 -13.20
N GLN A 200 -16.33 41.26 -13.92
CA GLN A 200 -17.37 40.25 -13.78
C GLN A 200 -17.40 39.65 -12.36
N LEU A 201 -16.24 39.28 -11.79
CA LEU A 201 -16.15 38.83 -10.40
C LEU A 201 -16.68 39.89 -9.41
N THR A 202 -16.35 41.17 -9.62
CA THR A 202 -16.80 42.28 -8.77
C THR A 202 -18.31 42.47 -8.84
N GLU A 203 -18.91 42.29 -10.02
CA GLU A 203 -20.36 42.37 -10.22
C GLU A 203 -21.12 41.28 -9.45
N TYR A 204 -20.61 40.04 -9.48
CA TYR A 204 -21.30 38.88 -8.89
C TYR A 204 -20.97 38.64 -7.41
N LEU A 205 -19.75 38.92 -6.97
CA LEU A 205 -19.27 38.60 -5.61
C LEU A 205 -19.00 39.84 -4.75
N GLY A 206 -19.01 41.02 -5.36
CA GLY A 206 -18.63 42.27 -4.72
C GLY A 206 -17.10 42.49 -4.66
N PRO A 207 -16.68 43.72 -4.38
CA PRO A 207 -15.28 44.14 -4.49
C PRO A 207 -14.37 43.50 -3.44
N VAL A 208 -14.88 43.21 -2.24
CA VAL A 208 -14.09 42.64 -1.14
C VAL A 208 -13.71 41.18 -1.43
N VAL A 209 -14.70 40.37 -1.83
CA VAL A 209 -14.48 38.94 -2.16
C VAL A 209 -13.61 38.82 -3.41
N THR A 210 -13.85 39.66 -4.41
CA THR A 210 -13.07 39.69 -5.64
C THR A 210 -11.60 40.02 -5.38
N LYS A 211 -11.34 41.00 -4.50
CA LYS A 211 -9.97 41.33 -4.11
C LYS A 211 -9.28 40.12 -3.47
N ASN A 212 -9.92 39.44 -2.52
CA ASN A 212 -9.33 38.27 -1.85
C ASN A 212 -9.05 37.10 -2.82
N LEU A 213 -9.89 36.93 -3.85
CA LEU A 213 -9.67 35.95 -4.92
C LEU A 213 -8.47 36.35 -5.79
N VAL A 214 -8.42 37.60 -6.23
CA VAL A 214 -7.31 38.11 -7.04
C VAL A 214 -6.00 38.00 -6.29
N ASP A 215 -5.96 38.48 -5.04
CA ASP A 215 -4.79 38.43 -4.18
C ASP A 215 -4.32 36.96 -3.98
N PHE A 216 -5.23 35.98 -3.81
CA PHE A 216 -4.87 34.55 -3.72
C PHE A 216 -4.15 34.02 -4.95
N TRP A 217 -4.65 34.33 -6.14
CA TRP A 217 -4.10 33.84 -7.41
C TRP A 217 -2.91 34.67 -7.91
N GLU A 218 -2.73 35.90 -7.38
CA GLU A 218 -1.55 36.75 -7.63
C GLU A 218 -0.40 36.45 -6.63
N ASP A 219 -0.71 36.02 -5.41
CA ASP A 219 0.28 35.71 -4.36
C ASP A 219 1.03 34.38 -4.60
N GLU A 220 0.59 33.53 -5.53
CA GLU A 220 1.38 32.36 -5.97
C GLU A 220 2.58 32.77 -6.84
N TRP A 221 3.61 33.30 -6.19
CA TRP A 221 4.97 33.26 -6.69
C TRP A 221 5.55 31.87 -6.46
N ILE A 222 5.41 30.98 -7.45
CA ILE A 222 6.32 29.83 -7.54
C ILE A 222 7.70 30.39 -7.95
N ILE A 223 8.61 30.47 -6.98
CA ILE A 223 10.06 30.39 -7.20
C ILE A 223 10.47 28.93 -7.00
#